data_AF-A0A9Q0DY35-F1
#
_entry.id   AF-A0A9Q0DY35-F1
#
_cell.length_a   1.000
_cell.length_b   1.000
_cell.length_c   1.000
_cell.angle_alpha   90.00
_cell.angle_beta   90.00
_cell.angle_gamma   90.00
#
_symmetry.space_group_name_H-M   'P 1'
#
loop_
_entity.id
_entity.type
_entity.pdbx_description
1 polymer ?
#
loop_
_entity_poly.entity_id
_entity_poly.type
_entity_poly.pdbx_seq_one_letter_code
_entity_poly.pdbx_strand_id
1 'polypeptide(L)'
;MLLGATGSGKTTLINRMINYILGVKWEDKFRFKLVDENTGRSQAHSQTSDVTVYKLNHREGFQIDYSLTIVDTPGFGNTRGIERDQMIVGQLENLFKAPLGVSNIHAICFVALASIARPTPTQRYVFDSVLSIFGKDVADNIWILVTFADGQLPPVLTAINESGWPCPKRKDGLPVHFKFNNSTVFANNKVADSALDGDDDEDGEVNFDKMFWAMGTKSMKNFFAALNIIETQSLILTKEVLRQRGQLENTIENLQKIKQESQILQTHKATITANRMAIEPMKQMRVQSDVLQEEVLQLMKSSTQCLNRLKDIALKPNPLSTLEYIDLLIQGEKSELKEGYLQRIQKLQEIRESEVTMEKVSRGVPLLE
;
A
#
# COMPACT_ATOMS: atom_id res chain seq x y z
N MET A 1 -1.79 -12.15 0.55
CA MET A 1 -1.94 -10.89 -0.21
C MET A 1 -0.57 -10.26 -0.38
N LEU A 2 -0.23 -9.72 -1.55
CA LEU A 2 1.04 -9.04 -1.80
C LEU A 2 0.80 -7.53 -1.87
N LEU A 3 1.57 -6.75 -1.10
CA LEU A 3 1.49 -5.28 -1.03
C LEU A 3 2.89 -4.69 -1.15
N GLY A 4 3.01 -3.44 -1.58
CA GLY A 4 4.30 -2.74 -1.64
C GLY A 4 4.39 -1.75 -2.79
N ALA A 5 5.48 -0.99 -2.83
CA ALA A 5 5.68 0.08 -3.81
C ALA A 5 5.70 -0.45 -5.26
N THR A 6 5.47 0.43 -6.23
CA THR A 6 5.73 0.14 -7.65
C THR A 6 7.20 -0.26 -7.84
N GLY A 7 7.45 -1.29 -8.67
CA GLY A 7 8.82 -1.75 -8.97
C GLY A 7 9.46 -2.62 -7.87
N SER A 8 8.77 -2.88 -6.75
CA SER A 8 9.25 -3.78 -5.68
C SER A 8 9.38 -5.25 -6.11
N GLY A 9 8.86 -5.64 -7.27
CA GLY A 9 8.97 -7.00 -7.81
C GLY A 9 7.85 -7.97 -7.42
N LYS A 10 6.66 -7.46 -7.05
CA LYS A 10 5.45 -8.25 -6.72
C LYS A 10 5.10 -9.25 -7.85
N THR A 11 4.95 -8.76 -9.07
CA THR A 11 4.60 -9.58 -10.24
C THR A 11 5.62 -10.68 -10.51
N THR A 12 6.91 -10.33 -10.49
CA THR A 12 8.01 -11.29 -10.64
C THR A 12 7.97 -12.36 -9.56
N LEU A 13 7.61 -11.98 -8.34
CA LEU A 13 7.48 -12.90 -7.22
C LEU A 13 6.30 -13.86 -7.39
N ILE A 14 5.15 -13.38 -7.89
CA ILE A 14 4.00 -14.23 -8.25
C ILE A 14 4.40 -15.25 -9.32
N ASN A 15 5.03 -14.79 -10.40
CA ASN A 15 5.50 -15.68 -11.46
C ASN A 15 6.47 -16.74 -10.89
N ARG A 16 7.36 -16.37 -9.97
CA ARG A 16 8.23 -17.32 -9.28
C ARG A 16 7.45 -18.31 -8.41
N MET A 17 6.46 -17.85 -7.64
CA MET A 17 5.60 -18.72 -6.83
C MET A 17 4.93 -19.79 -7.69
N ILE A 18 4.39 -19.41 -8.85
CA ILE A 18 3.74 -20.35 -9.77
C ILE A 18 4.71 -21.38 -10.34
N ASN A 19 5.89 -20.96 -10.79
CA ASN A 19 6.90 -21.91 -11.29
C ASN A 19 7.35 -22.88 -10.19
N TYR A 20 7.47 -22.42 -8.94
CA TYR A 20 7.75 -23.29 -7.81
C TYR A 20 6.61 -24.29 -7.56
N ILE A 21 5.36 -23.82 -7.48
CA ILE A 21 4.20 -24.68 -7.22
C ILE A 21 4.04 -25.76 -8.29
N LEU A 22 4.27 -25.40 -9.56
CA LEU A 22 4.19 -26.33 -10.69
C LEU A 22 5.42 -27.24 -10.84
N GLY A 23 6.42 -27.12 -9.95
CA GLY A 23 7.59 -28.00 -9.94
C GLY A 23 8.57 -27.78 -11.09
N VAL A 24 8.58 -26.57 -11.68
CA VAL A 24 9.52 -26.22 -12.76
C VAL A 24 10.95 -26.29 -12.24
N LYS A 25 11.80 -27.01 -12.97
CA LYS A 25 13.21 -27.22 -12.66
C LYS A 25 14.07 -26.23 -13.43
N TRP A 26 15.33 -26.12 -12.99
CA TRP A 26 16.30 -25.28 -13.69
C TRP A 26 16.47 -25.74 -15.14
N GLU A 27 16.54 -27.06 -15.35
CA GLU A 27 16.81 -27.71 -16.63
C GLU A 27 15.65 -27.58 -17.64
N ASP A 28 14.45 -27.22 -17.20
CA ASP A 28 13.30 -27.08 -18.08
C ASP A 28 13.50 -25.94 -19.08
N LYS A 29 13.12 -26.17 -20.34
CA LYS A 29 13.27 -25.21 -21.44
C LYS A 29 12.17 -24.12 -21.47
N PHE A 30 11.31 -24.08 -20.46
CA PHE A 30 10.18 -23.15 -20.38
C PHE A 30 10.05 -22.56 -18.96
N ARG A 31 9.39 -21.40 -18.86
CA ARG A 31 8.95 -20.78 -17.60
C ARG A 31 7.53 -20.27 -17.78
N PHE A 32 6.68 -20.47 -16.78
CA PHE A 32 5.33 -19.92 -16.80
C PHE A 32 5.34 -18.44 -16.42
N LYS A 33 4.47 -17.67 -17.08
CA LYS A 33 4.13 -16.30 -16.69
C LYS A 33 2.64 -16.26 -16.43
N LEU A 34 2.25 -16.16 -15.16
CA LEU A 34 0.86 -15.96 -14.78
C LEU A 34 0.41 -14.53 -15.09
N VAL A 35 1.31 -13.58 -14.82
CA VAL A 35 1.09 -12.17 -15.10
C VAL A 35 2.13 -11.74 -16.12
N ASP A 36 1.66 -11.36 -17.31
CA ASP A 36 2.50 -10.83 -18.37
C ASP A 36 2.35 -9.30 -18.45
N GLU A 37 3.42 -8.61 -18.10
CA GLU A 37 3.52 -7.16 -18.15
C GLU A 37 3.83 -6.63 -19.57
N ASN A 38 4.06 -7.51 -20.56
CA ASN A 38 4.37 -7.11 -21.93
C ASN A 38 3.12 -6.73 -22.75
N THR A 39 2.53 -5.58 -22.45
CA THR A 39 1.49 -4.95 -23.30
C THR A 39 2.08 -3.92 -24.29
N GLY A 40 3.34 -4.07 -24.73
CA GLY A 40 4.00 -3.12 -25.64
C GLY A 40 4.35 -1.75 -25.02
N ARG A 41 4.31 -1.64 -23.68
CA ARG A 41 4.73 -0.45 -22.92
C ARG A 41 6.03 -0.76 -22.18
N SER A 42 6.88 0.24 -21.94
CA SER A 42 8.13 0.03 -21.18
C SER A 42 7.82 -0.55 -19.79
N GLN A 43 8.76 -1.29 -19.20
CA GLN A 43 8.66 -1.86 -17.85
C GLN A 43 8.34 -0.79 -16.77
N ALA A 44 8.62 0.50 -17.04
CA ALA A 44 8.24 1.61 -16.18
C ALA A 44 6.73 1.95 -16.23
N HIS A 45 6.03 1.57 -17.30
CA HIS A 45 4.62 1.87 -17.56
C HIS A 45 3.69 0.66 -17.43
N SER A 46 4.23 -0.56 -17.34
CA SER A 46 3.45 -1.76 -17.05
C SER A 46 3.29 -1.89 -15.54
N GLN A 47 2.20 -1.34 -15.03
CA GLN A 47 1.83 -1.44 -13.62
C GLN A 47 0.46 -2.10 -13.54
N THR A 48 0.33 -3.09 -12.65
CA THR A 48 -0.97 -3.68 -12.30
C THR A 48 -1.96 -2.53 -12.01
N SER A 49 -3.05 -2.46 -12.78
CA SER A 49 -4.04 -1.40 -12.62
C SER A 49 -5.02 -1.71 -11.50
N ASP A 50 -5.37 -2.98 -11.34
CA ASP A 50 -6.48 -3.42 -10.50
C ASP A 50 -6.06 -4.53 -9.55
N VAL A 51 -6.64 -4.52 -8.36
CA VAL A 51 -6.49 -5.63 -7.41
C VAL A 51 -7.03 -6.90 -8.06
N THR A 52 -6.15 -7.89 -8.23
CA THR A 52 -6.45 -9.13 -8.96
C THR A 52 -6.33 -10.33 -8.03
N VAL A 53 -7.30 -11.25 -8.09
CA VAL A 53 -7.33 -12.45 -7.26
C VAL A 53 -7.12 -13.69 -8.12
N TYR A 54 -5.99 -14.36 -7.92
CA TYR A 54 -5.67 -15.63 -8.55
C TYR A 54 -6.03 -16.77 -7.61
N LYS A 55 -6.93 -17.66 -8.03
CA LYS A 55 -7.28 -18.88 -7.30
C LYS A 55 -6.64 -20.09 -8.00
N LEU A 56 -5.65 -20.68 -7.35
CA LEU A 56 -4.97 -21.87 -7.81
C LEU A 56 -5.46 -23.07 -7.00
N ASN A 57 -6.35 -23.85 -7.61
CA ASN A 57 -6.85 -25.08 -6.98
C ASN A 57 -5.76 -26.16 -7.02
N HIS A 58 -5.57 -26.85 -5.89
CA HIS A 58 -4.59 -27.93 -5.79
C HIS A 58 -4.82 -29.01 -6.85
N ARG A 59 -3.71 -29.55 -7.36
CA ARG A 59 -3.68 -30.72 -8.24
C ARG A 59 -2.52 -31.61 -7.84
N GLU A 60 -2.68 -32.91 -8.08
CA GLU A 60 -1.59 -33.87 -7.92
C GLU A 60 -0.36 -33.43 -8.75
N GLY A 61 0.83 -33.55 -8.15
CA GLY A 61 2.09 -33.09 -8.72
C GLY A 61 2.50 -31.66 -8.33
N PHE A 62 1.63 -30.88 -7.68
CA PHE A 62 2.04 -29.60 -7.10
C PHE A 62 3.06 -29.78 -5.98
N GLN A 63 3.97 -28.82 -5.82
CA GLN A 63 4.92 -28.78 -4.70
C GLN A 63 4.25 -28.40 -3.36
N ILE A 64 2.99 -27.98 -3.39
CA ILE A 64 2.16 -27.71 -2.22
C ILE A 64 0.91 -28.60 -2.26
N ASP A 65 0.46 -29.05 -1.10
CA ASP A 65 -0.65 -29.99 -0.89
C ASP A 65 -2.00 -29.31 -0.64
N TYR A 66 -2.09 -27.99 -0.89
CA TYR A 66 -3.29 -27.18 -0.68
C TYR A 66 -3.53 -26.18 -1.81
N SER A 67 -4.78 -25.70 -1.91
CA SER A 67 -5.18 -24.65 -2.84
C SER A 67 -4.71 -23.28 -2.35
N LEU A 68 -4.25 -22.44 -3.26
CA LEU A 68 -3.70 -21.12 -2.95
C LEU A 68 -4.55 -20.01 -3.56
N THR A 69 -4.87 -18.99 -2.77
CA THR A 69 -5.44 -17.73 -3.27
C THR A 69 -4.42 -16.61 -3.13
N ILE A 70 -4.01 -16.02 -4.24
CA ILE A 70 -3.09 -14.88 -4.28
C ILE A 70 -3.90 -13.63 -4.60
N VAL A 71 -3.84 -12.64 -3.71
CA VAL A 71 -4.34 -11.29 -4.00
C VAL A 71 -3.12 -10.45 -4.38
N ASP A 72 -3.05 -10.09 -5.66
CA ASP A 72 -2.08 -9.14 -6.20
C ASP A 72 -2.67 -7.73 -6.17
N THR A 73 -1.84 -6.75 -5.82
CA THR A 73 -2.26 -5.36 -5.75
C THR A 73 -1.38 -4.48 -6.62
N PRO A 74 -1.93 -3.39 -7.17
CA PRO A 74 -1.13 -2.30 -7.72
C PRO A 74 -0.06 -1.80 -6.73
N GLY A 75 0.97 -1.17 -7.27
CA GLY A 75 1.99 -0.52 -6.45
C GLY A 75 1.49 0.77 -5.81
N PHE A 76 1.72 0.91 -4.50
CA PHE A 76 1.45 2.15 -3.76
C PHE A 76 2.56 3.18 -3.99
N GLY A 77 2.24 4.47 -3.83
CA GLY A 77 3.23 5.56 -3.86
C GLY A 77 3.89 5.77 -5.23
N ASN A 78 3.16 5.46 -6.30
CA ASN A 78 3.56 5.67 -7.70
C ASN A 78 3.50 7.18 -8.10
N THR A 79 4.05 7.53 -9.26
CA THR A 79 3.94 8.85 -9.91
C THR A 79 2.51 9.30 -10.23
N ARG A 80 1.52 8.41 -10.11
CA ARG A 80 0.09 8.73 -10.23
C ARG A 80 -0.52 9.33 -8.95
N GLY A 81 0.24 9.35 -7.85
CA GLY A 81 -0.10 10.07 -6.62
C GLY A 81 -1.15 9.41 -5.73
N ILE A 82 -1.57 10.17 -4.72
CA ILE A 82 -2.43 9.75 -3.60
C ILE A 82 -3.83 9.32 -4.07
N GLU A 83 -4.39 9.98 -5.10
CA GLU A 83 -5.69 9.60 -5.66
C GLU A 83 -5.71 8.14 -6.12
N ARG A 84 -4.59 7.65 -6.68
CA ARG A 84 -4.51 6.25 -7.12
C ARG A 84 -4.48 5.29 -5.94
N ASP A 85 -3.81 5.66 -4.85
CA ASP A 85 -3.76 4.84 -3.64
C ASP A 85 -5.12 4.75 -2.96
N GLN A 86 -5.89 5.84 -2.94
CA GLN A 86 -7.29 5.83 -2.49
C GLN A 86 -8.16 4.89 -3.33
N MET A 87 -7.98 4.86 -4.66
CA MET A 87 -8.66 3.90 -5.53
C MET A 87 -8.29 2.44 -5.18
N ILE A 88 -7.01 2.17 -4.89
CA ILE A 88 -6.54 0.83 -4.49
C ILE A 88 -7.20 0.41 -3.17
N VAL A 89 -7.25 1.33 -2.18
CA VAL A 89 -7.93 1.08 -0.90
C VAL A 89 -9.42 0.77 -1.12
N GLY A 90 -10.11 1.54 -1.97
CA GLY A 90 -11.51 1.27 -2.33
C GLY A 90 -11.72 -0.08 -3.01
N GLN A 91 -10.80 -0.50 -3.90
CA GLN A 91 -10.83 -1.83 -4.51
C GLN A 91 -10.65 -2.95 -3.47
N LEU A 92 -9.73 -2.79 -2.52
CA LEU A 92 -9.52 -3.73 -1.43
C LEU A 92 -10.74 -3.80 -0.50
N GLU A 93 -11.35 -2.67 -0.19
CA GLU A 93 -12.57 -2.61 0.60
C GLU A 93 -13.72 -3.38 -0.08
N ASN A 94 -13.92 -3.15 -1.38
CA ASN A 94 -14.92 -3.88 -2.16
C ASN A 94 -14.62 -5.39 -2.19
N LEU A 95 -13.35 -5.77 -2.35
CA LEU A 95 -12.94 -7.17 -2.32
C LEU A 95 -13.24 -7.84 -0.97
N PHE A 96 -13.07 -7.13 0.14
CA PHE A 96 -13.35 -7.68 1.47
C PHE A 96 -14.84 -7.71 1.80
N LYS A 97 -15.63 -6.76 1.29
CA LYS A 97 -17.08 -6.69 1.52
C LYS A 97 -17.87 -7.67 0.64
N ALA A 98 -17.38 -8.01 -0.54
CA ALA A 98 -18.10 -8.86 -1.48
C ALA A 98 -18.43 -10.25 -0.88
N PRO A 99 -19.64 -10.80 -1.11
CA PRO A 99 -20.03 -12.12 -0.59
C PRO A 99 -19.11 -13.27 -1.02
N LEU A 100 -18.58 -13.21 -2.25
CA LEU A 100 -17.62 -14.17 -2.81
C LEU A 100 -16.17 -13.64 -2.76
N GLY A 101 -15.95 -12.57 -1.99
CA GLY A 101 -14.68 -11.90 -1.81
C GLY A 101 -13.73 -12.63 -0.87
N VAL A 102 -12.75 -11.89 -0.33
CA VAL A 102 -11.77 -12.43 0.61
C VAL A 102 -12.22 -12.08 2.03
N SER A 103 -12.52 -13.10 2.84
CA SER A 103 -12.97 -12.96 4.22
C SER A 103 -11.89 -13.29 5.25
N ASN A 104 -10.90 -14.08 4.87
CA ASN A 104 -9.84 -14.57 5.74
C ASN A 104 -8.49 -14.47 5.03
N ILE A 105 -7.41 -14.31 5.81
CA ILE A 105 -6.05 -14.17 5.28
C ILE A 105 -5.06 -14.97 6.12
N HIS A 106 -4.13 -15.65 5.43
CA HIS A 106 -3.03 -16.38 6.08
C HIS A 106 -1.79 -15.49 6.21
N ALA A 107 -1.49 -14.70 5.17
CA ALA A 107 -0.35 -13.80 5.15
C ALA A 107 -0.63 -12.52 4.36
N ILE A 108 -0.22 -11.40 4.95
CA ILE A 108 -0.09 -10.08 4.32
C ILE A 108 1.40 -9.86 4.07
N CYS A 109 1.80 -9.98 2.82
CA CYS A 109 3.19 -9.96 2.43
C CYS A 109 3.57 -8.58 1.90
N PHE A 110 4.38 -7.85 2.66
CA PHE A 110 4.95 -6.59 2.21
C PHE A 110 6.23 -6.85 1.39
N VAL A 111 6.21 -6.47 0.12
CA VAL A 111 7.31 -6.67 -0.82
C VAL A 111 8.19 -5.42 -0.85
N ALA A 112 9.46 -5.58 -0.49
CA ALA A 112 10.42 -4.48 -0.38
C ALA A 112 11.75 -4.82 -1.07
N LEU A 113 12.41 -3.81 -1.63
CA LEU A 113 13.74 -3.97 -2.24
C LEU A 113 14.82 -4.09 -1.15
N ALA A 114 15.77 -5.00 -1.33
CA ALA A 114 16.86 -5.24 -0.37
C ALA A 114 17.72 -4.00 -0.09
N SER A 115 17.99 -3.20 -1.13
CA SER A 115 18.93 -2.07 -1.10
C SER A 115 18.44 -0.84 -0.33
N ILE A 116 17.19 -0.84 0.15
CA ILE A 116 16.61 0.31 0.86
C ILE A 116 17.21 0.38 2.26
N ALA A 117 18.20 1.25 2.46
CA ALA A 117 18.87 1.42 3.75
C ALA A 117 18.10 2.33 4.74
N ARG A 118 17.28 3.25 4.24
CA ARG A 118 16.40 4.11 5.05
C ARG A 118 15.09 4.35 4.32
N PRO A 119 13.93 4.24 4.98
CA PRO A 119 12.66 4.54 4.35
C PRO A 119 12.63 6.02 3.99
N THR A 120 12.59 6.34 2.69
CA THR A 120 12.28 7.70 2.21
C THR A 120 10.87 8.11 2.66
N PRO A 121 10.49 9.41 2.65
CA PRO A 121 9.13 9.83 2.95
C PRO A 121 8.08 9.06 2.12
N THR A 122 8.35 8.83 0.84
CA THR A 122 7.51 8.00 -0.04
C THR A 122 7.38 6.57 0.47
N GLN A 123 8.49 5.96 0.90
CA GLN A 123 8.46 4.59 1.42
C GLN A 123 7.70 4.52 2.73
N ARG A 124 7.91 5.46 3.66
CA ARG A 124 7.13 5.59 4.91
C ARG A 124 5.64 5.75 4.64
N TYR A 125 5.28 6.55 3.63
CA TYR A 125 3.90 6.71 3.22
C TYR A 125 3.31 5.40 2.68
N VAL A 126 3.98 4.70 1.76
CA VAL A 126 3.51 3.39 1.24
C VAL A 126 3.23 2.42 2.38
N PHE A 127 4.18 2.40 3.30
CA PHE A 127 4.19 1.64 4.51
C PHE A 127 2.97 1.96 5.40
N ASP A 128 2.82 3.21 5.82
CA ASP A 128 1.73 3.66 6.69
C ASP A 128 0.36 3.51 6.01
N SER A 129 0.25 3.82 4.71
CA SER A 129 -0.97 3.66 3.91
C SER A 129 -1.42 2.21 3.86
N VAL A 130 -0.50 1.27 3.61
CA VAL A 130 -0.81 -0.16 3.61
C VAL A 130 -1.26 -0.62 5.00
N LEU A 131 -0.55 -0.24 6.07
CA LEU A 131 -0.93 -0.63 7.44
C LEU A 131 -2.26 -0.01 7.88
N SER A 132 -2.61 1.17 7.37
CA SER A 132 -3.84 1.87 7.72
C SER A 132 -5.11 1.13 7.31
N ILE A 133 -5.01 0.23 6.33
CA ILE A 133 -6.10 -0.59 5.80
C ILE A 133 -6.55 -1.63 6.83
N PHE A 134 -5.62 -2.13 7.64
CA PHE A 134 -5.78 -3.38 8.37
C PHE A 134 -6.09 -3.16 9.87
N GLY A 135 -6.85 -4.10 10.42
CA GLY A 135 -7.08 -4.22 11.86
C GLY A 135 -5.86 -4.74 12.61
N LYS A 136 -5.72 -4.43 13.90
CA LYS A 136 -4.59 -4.87 14.74
C LYS A 136 -4.44 -6.38 14.84
N ASP A 137 -5.54 -7.10 14.61
CA ASP A 137 -5.63 -8.54 14.71
C ASP A 137 -4.82 -9.27 13.62
N VAL A 138 -4.50 -8.64 12.49
CA VAL A 138 -3.68 -9.26 11.44
C VAL A 138 -2.17 -9.02 11.62
N ALA A 139 -1.73 -8.41 12.73
CA ALA A 139 -0.32 -8.05 12.94
C ALA A 139 0.62 -9.25 12.75
N ASP A 140 0.27 -10.41 13.32
CA ASP A 140 1.07 -11.64 13.28
C ASP A 140 1.10 -12.29 11.89
N ASN A 141 0.20 -11.88 10.99
CA ASN A 141 0.16 -12.33 9.61
C ASN A 141 0.97 -11.44 8.65
N ILE A 142 1.62 -10.37 9.14
CA ILE A 142 2.40 -9.45 8.29
C ILE A 142 3.83 -9.96 8.11
N TRP A 143 4.20 -10.32 6.89
CA TRP A 143 5.54 -10.83 6.55
C TRP A 143 6.25 -9.95 5.54
N ILE A 144 7.58 -9.86 5.64
CA ILE A 144 8.40 -9.07 4.73
C ILE A 144 9.00 -9.97 3.64
N LEU A 145 8.68 -9.72 2.38
CA LEU A 145 9.30 -10.39 1.24
C LEU A 145 10.33 -9.45 0.63
N VAL A 146 11.61 -9.75 0.85
CA VAL A 146 12.71 -8.93 0.37
C VAL A 146 13.13 -9.40 -1.01
N THR A 147 12.97 -8.56 -2.01
CA THR A 147 13.36 -8.82 -3.39
C THR A 147 14.72 -8.22 -3.72
N PHE A 148 15.36 -8.76 -4.78
CA PHE A 148 16.73 -8.40 -5.16
C PHE A 148 17.73 -8.59 -4.02
N ALA A 149 17.41 -9.52 -3.12
CA ALA A 149 18.25 -9.85 -1.99
C ALA A 149 19.36 -10.81 -2.40
N ASP A 150 20.57 -10.50 -1.97
CA ASP A 150 21.72 -11.38 -2.10
C ASP A 150 21.91 -12.25 -0.83
N GLY A 151 23.11 -12.79 -0.66
CA GLY A 151 23.48 -13.56 0.53
C GLY A 151 23.43 -12.77 1.84
N GLN A 152 23.60 -11.45 1.80
CA GLN A 152 23.78 -10.59 2.98
C GLN A 152 22.46 -10.28 3.69
N LEU A 153 22.56 -9.68 4.87
CA LEU A 153 21.40 -9.14 5.60
C LEU A 153 20.93 -7.86 4.88
N PRO A 154 19.70 -7.82 4.33
CA PRO A 154 19.22 -6.66 3.61
C PRO A 154 19.04 -5.44 4.53
N PRO A 155 19.62 -4.27 4.20
CA PRO A 155 19.45 -3.04 4.97
C PRO A 155 17.99 -2.67 5.27
N VAL A 156 17.07 -3.04 4.38
CA VAL A 156 15.63 -2.76 4.54
C VAL A 156 15.02 -3.41 5.79
N LEU A 157 15.58 -4.53 6.26
CA LEU A 157 15.09 -5.18 7.48
C LEU A 157 15.43 -4.38 8.73
N THR A 158 16.62 -3.77 8.78
CA THR A 158 17.02 -2.87 9.86
C THR A 158 16.12 -1.63 9.86
N ALA A 159 15.92 -1.03 8.68
CA ALA A 159 15.02 0.11 8.50
C ALA A 159 13.58 -0.15 8.98
N ILE A 160 13.00 -1.30 8.62
CA ILE A 160 11.66 -1.70 9.06
C ILE A 160 11.63 -1.92 10.57
N ASN A 161 12.64 -2.58 11.13
CA ASN A 161 12.71 -2.83 12.57
C ASN A 161 12.79 -1.53 13.39
N GLU A 162 13.60 -0.56 12.94
CA GLU A 162 13.75 0.75 13.58
C GLU A 162 12.49 1.61 13.47
N SER A 163 11.67 1.43 12.42
CA SER A 163 10.41 2.17 12.25
C SER A 163 9.27 1.74 13.19
N GLY A 164 9.48 0.72 14.04
CA GLY A 164 8.46 0.26 15.00
C GLY A 164 7.24 -0.38 14.34
N TRP A 165 7.44 -0.97 13.16
CA TRP A 165 6.39 -1.57 12.35
C TRP A 165 5.73 -2.77 13.05
N PRO A 166 4.39 -2.83 13.10
CA PRO A 166 3.69 -3.94 13.72
C PRO A 166 3.78 -5.17 12.80
N CYS A 167 4.77 -6.01 13.06
CA CYS A 167 4.98 -7.28 12.40
C CYS A 167 5.66 -8.26 13.38
N PRO A 168 5.43 -9.57 13.23
CA PRO A 168 6.07 -10.59 14.04
C PRO A 168 7.58 -10.51 13.90
N LYS A 169 8.28 -10.71 15.01
CA LYS A 169 9.74 -10.75 15.07
C LYS A 169 10.23 -12.18 15.27
N ARG A 170 11.36 -12.50 14.63
CA ARG A 170 12.11 -13.73 14.85
C ARG A 170 12.93 -13.62 16.14
N LYS A 171 13.57 -14.72 16.54
CA LYS A 171 14.42 -14.80 17.75
C LYS A 171 15.61 -13.81 17.73
N ASP A 172 16.04 -13.39 16.55
CA ASP A 172 17.12 -12.41 16.34
C ASP A 172 16.62 -10.95 16.41
N GLY A 173 15.33 -10.73 16.68
CA GLY A 173 14.72 -9.40 16.76
C GLY A 173 14.39 -8.77 15.41
N LEU A 174 14.67 -9.45 14.29
CA LEU A 174 14.29 -8.99 12.95
C LEU A 174 12.86 -9.37 12.61
N PRO A 175 12.18 -8.62 11.72
CA PRO A 175 10.88 -9.03 11.18
C PRO A 175 10.92 -10.42 10.57
N VAL A 176 9.81 -11.17 10.65
CA VAL A 176 9.65 -12.40 9.86
C VAL A 176 9.76 -12.04 8.38
N HIS A 177 10.77 -12.60 7.73
CA HIS A 177 11.12 -12.24 6.36
C HIS A 177 11.58 -13.41 5.52
N PHE A 178 11.39 -13.27 4.21
CA PHE A 178 11.84 -14.21 3.18
C PHE A 178 12.59 -13.45 2.08
N LYS A 179 13.77 -13.94 1.73
CA LYS A 179 14.65 -13.30 0.73
C LYS A 179 14.48 -13.97 -0.63
N PHE A 180 14.30 -13.17 -1.67
CA PHE A 180 14.17 -13.63 -3.05
C PHE A 180 15.13 -12.87 -3.95
N ASN A 181 16.03 -13.60 -4.62
CA ASN A 181 16.82 -13.04 -5.69
C ASN A 181 16.07 -13.19 -7.02
N ASN A 182 15.49 -12.08 -7.51
CA ASN A 182 14.65 -12.09 -8.70
C ASN A 182 15.43 -12.05 -10.03
N SER A 183 16.77 -12.03 -9.99
CA SER A 183 17.61 -11.89 -11.20
C SER A 183 17.45 -13.04 -12.21
N THR A 184 17.07 -14.24 -11.77
CA THR A 184 17.13 -15.45 -12.61
C THR A 184 15.80 -16.08 -12.97
N VAL A 185 14.67 -15.42 -12.67
CA VAL A 185 13.34 -15.99 -12.96
C VAL A 185 13.17 -16.30 -14.46
N PHE A 186 13.85 -15.54 -15.33
CA PHE A 186 13.82 -15.69 -16.80
C PHE A 186 15.22 -15.75 -17.43
N ALA A 187 16.25 -16.14 -16.68
CA ALA A 187 17.59 -16.30 -17.25
C ALA A 187 17.64 -17.41 -18.32
N ASN A 188 18.49 -17.26 -19.33
CA ASN A 188 18.65 -18.24 -20.39
C ASN A 188 19.51 -19.42 -19.90
N ASN A 189 18.95 -20.62 -19.86
CA ASN A 189 19.67 -21.84 -19.44
C ASN A 189 20.60 -22.40 -20.53
N LYS A 190 20.99 -21.60 -21.53
CA LYS A 190 21.64 -22.05 -22.78
C LYS A 190 23.07 -22.62 -22.61
N VAL A 191 23.64 -22.59 -21.41
CA VAL A 191 24.98 -23.14 -21.14
C VAL A 191 25.00 -24.68 -21.11
N ALA A 192 23.84 -25.35 -21.18
CA ALA A 192 23.78 -26.82 -21.12
C ALA A 192 23.94 -27.54 -22.48
N ASP A 193 23.85 -26.85 -23.63
CA ASP A 193 23.86 -27.49 -24.97
C ASP A 193 25.19 -27.32 -25.74
N SER A 194 26.22 -26.67 -25.17
CA SER A 194 27.52 -26.43 -25.83
C SER A 194 28.69 -27.22 -25.24
N ALA A 195 28.45 -28.30 -24.51
CA ALA A 195 29.50 -29.17 -23.95
C ALA A 195 29.89 -30.34 -24.87
N LEU A 196 29.66 -30.20 -26.18
CA LEU A 196 30.21 -31.11 -27.19
C LEU A 196 31.07 -30.25 -28.12
N ASP A 197 32.38 -30.39 -27.93
CA ASP A 197 33.51 -29.88 -28.75
C ASP A 197 34.33 -28.79 -28.06
N GLY A 198 35.41 -29.21 -27.37
CA GLY A 198 36.52 -28.34 -26.98
C GLY A 198 37.22 -28.78 -25.69
N ASP A 199 38.43 -29.30 -25.84
CA ASP A 199 39.35 -29.72 -24.77
C ASP A 199 39.71 -28.60 -23.78
N ASP A 200 39.94 -29.03 -22.54
CA ASP A 200 40.80 -28.47 -21.49
C ASP A 200 40.86 -26.93 -21.32
N ASP A 201 40.06 -26.44 -20.36
CA ASP A 201 40.54 -25.52 -19.32
C ASP A 201 39.65 -25.69 -18.06
N GLU A 202 40.24 -26.28 -17.02
CA GLU A 202 39.67 -26.35 -15.66
C GLU A 202 39.62 -24.96 -15.02
N ASP A 203 38.63 -24.16 -15.40
CA ASP A 203 38.11 -23.09 -14.56
C ASP A 203 36.60 -23.29 -14.49
N GLY A 204 36.15 -24.03 -13.48
CA GLY A 204 34.73 -24.32 -13.23
C GLY A 204 33.94 -23.03 -13.04
N GLU A 205 33.43 -22.48 -14.15
CA GLU A 205 32.64 -21.27 -14.16
C GLU A 205 31.37 -21.53 -13.33
N VAL A 206 31.34 -20.99 -12.11
CA VAL A 206 30.20 -21.13 -11.21
C VAL A 206 29.01 -20.53 -11.94
N ASN A 207 28.06 -21.37 -12.35
CA ASN A 207 26.82 -20.90 -12.96
C ASN A 207 25.99 -20.19 -11.87
N PHE A 208 26.26 -18.90 -11.70
CA PHE A 208 25.60 -18.03 -10.74
C PHE A 208 24.09 -18.06 -10.92
N ASP A 209 23.61 -18.22 -12.16
CA ASP A 209 22.17 -18.23 -12.40
C ASP A 209 21.49 -19.49 -11.82
N LYS A 210 22.11 -20.66 -12.00
CA LYS A 210 21.68 -21.92 -11.40
C LYS A 210 21.73 -21.84 -9.87
N MET A 211 22.76 -21.20 -9.31
CA MET A 211 22.87 -20.96 -7.87
C MET A 211 21.72 -20.08 -7.37
N PHE A 212 21.41 -18.96 -8.03
CA PHE A 212 20.30 -18.08 -7.66
C PHE A 212 18.92 -18.73 -7.85
N TRP A 213 18.77 -19.62 -8.83
CA TRP A 213 17.57 -20.44 -8.98
C TRP A 213 17.37 -21.36 -7.77
N ALA A 214 18.41 -22.11 -7.39
CA ALA A 214 18.39 -23.01 -6.24
C ALA A 214 18.12 -22.23 -4.93
N MET A 215 18.76 -21.07 -4.75
CA MET A 215 18.54 -20.20 -3.59
C MET A 215 17.07 -19.80 -3.46
N GLY A 216 16.44 -19.27 -4.52
CA GLY A 216 15.05 -18.86 -4.37
C GLY A 216 14.04 -20.01 -4.44
N THR A 217 14.42 -21.19 -4.96
CA THR A 217 13.63 -22.43 -4.76
C THR A 217 13.59 -22.80 -3.27
N LYS A 218 14.75 -22.75 -2.60
CA LYS A 218 14.83 -22.94 -1.14
C LYS A 218 14.03 -21.87 -0.38
N SER A 219 14.09 -20.61 -0.80
CA SER A 219 13.28 -19.55 -0.21
C SER A 219 11.77 -19.79 -0.37
N MET A 220 11.31 -20.24 -1.55
CA MET A 220 9.91 -20.58 -1.78
C MET A 220 9.46 -21.77 -0.93
N LYS A 221 10.28 -22.82 -0.84
CA LYS A 221 10.01 -23.96 0.04
C LYS A 221 9.82 -23.52 1.49
N ASN A 222 10.71 -22.66 2.01
CA ASN A 222 10.60 -22.15 3.37
C ASN A 222 9.36 -21.26 3.56
N PHE A 223 9.04 -20.43 2.57
CA PHE A 223 7.85 -19.57 2.58
C PHE A 223 6.56 -20.38 2.64
N PHE A 224 6.39 -21.38 1.76
CA PHE A 224 5.19 -22.21 1.76
C PHE A 224 5.10 -23.13 2.99
N ALA A 225 6.23 -23.65 3.49
CA ALA A 225 6.24 -24.39 4.75
C ALA A 225 5.76 -23.52 5.93
N ALA A 226 6.19 -22.25 6.00
CA ALA A 226 5.69 -21.31 7.00
C ALA A 226 4.21 -20.95 6.78
N LEU A 227 3.78 -20.78 5.53
CA LEU A 227 2.39 -20.47 5.17
C LEU A 227 1.43 -21.61 5.51
N ASN A 228 1.90 -22.86 5.55
CA ASN A 228 1.07 -24.00 5.90
C ASN A 228 0.77 -24.12 7.39
N ILE A 229 1.59 -23.50 8.24
CA ILE A 229 1.47 -23.60 9.72
C ILE A 229 0.92 -22.34 10.38
N ILE A 230 0.78 -21.24 9.64
CA ILE A 230 0.28 -19.98 10.20
C ILE A 230 -1.22 -20.06 10.49
N GLU A 231 -1.62 -19.49 11.61
CA GLU A 231 -3.03 -19.32 11.95
C GLU A 231 -3.69 -18.31 11.00
N THR A 232 -4.86 -18.68 10.49
CA THR A 232 -5.62 -17.82 9.58
C THR A 232 -6.36 -16.75 10.37
N GLN A 233 -6.27 -15.49 9.92
CA GLN A 233 -6.98 -14.38 10.53
C GLN A 233 -8.22 -13.97 9.72
N SER A 234 -9.31 -13.68 10.42
CA SER A 234 -10.52 -13.14 9.80
C SER A 234 -10.40 -11.63 9.56
N LEU A 235 -10.93 -11.15 8.44
CA LEU A 235 -10.89 -9.73 8.07
C LEU A 235 -12.04 -8.91 8.68
N ILE A 236 -12.74 -9.40 9.70
CA ILE A 236 -13.87 -8.68 10.32
C ILE A 236 -13.42 -7.33 10.88
N LEU A 237 -12.34 -7.29 11.68
CA LEU A 237 -11.84 -6.05 12.26
C LEU A 237 -11.30 -5.10 11.17
N THR A 238 -10.65 -5.66 10.15
CA THR A 238 -10.19 -4.92 8.95
C THR A 238 -11.36 -4.27 8.19
N LYS A 239 -12.49 -4.95 8.01
CA LYS A 239 -13.68 -4.37 7.39
C LYS A 239 -14.25 -3.21 8.22
N GLU A 240 -14.22 -3.33 9.55
CA GLU A 240 -14.63 -2.26 10.45
C GLU A 240 -13.67 -1.06 10.39
N VAL A 241 -12.36 -1.28 10.30
CA VAL A 241 -11.38 -0.21 10.06
C VAL A 241 -11.74 0.58 8.81
N LEU A 242 -11.96 -0.10 7.68
CA LEU A 242 -12.30 0.55 6.41
C LEU A 242 -13.62 1.32 6.50
N ARG A 243 -14.63 0.75 7.17
CA ARG A 243 -15.92 1.43 7.41
C ARG A 243 -15.74 2.72 8.23
N GLN A 244 -14.94 2.68 9.30
CA GLN A 244 -14.67 3.84 10.15
C GLN A 244 -13.89 4.93 9.39
N ARG A 245 -12.94 4.53 8.52
CA ARG A 245 -12.22 5.47 7.64
C ARG A 245 -13.15 6.15 6.64
N GLY A 246 -14.00 5.39 5.95
CA GLY A 246 -14.97 5.97 5.02
C GLY A 246 -15.95 6.92 5.72
N GLN A 247 -16.37 6.64 6.95
CA GLN A 247 -17.17 7.58 7.75
C GLN A 247 -16.42 8.85 8.10
N LEU A 248 -15.15 8.73 8.49
CA LEU A 248 -14.30 9.87 8.81
C LEU A 248 -14.04 10.75 7.58
N GLU A 249 -13.74 10.16 6.43
CA GLU A 249 -13.53 10.85 5.16
C GLU A 249 -14.77 11.66 4.74
N ASN A 250 -15.96 11.06 4.76
CA ASN A 250 -17.21 11.75 4.48
C ASN A 250 -17.47 12.93 5.45
N THR A 251 -17.15 12.74 6.72
CA THR A 251 -17.34 13.77 7.75
C THR A 251 -16.41 14.95 7.52
N ILE A 252 -15.15 14.69 7.14
CA ILE A 252 -14.16 15.73 6.83
C ILE A 252 -14.54 16.50 5.56
N GLU A 253 -15.00 15.81 4.52
CA GLU A 253 -15.47 16.47 3.30
C GLU A 253 -16.63 17.44 3.59
N ASN A 254 -17.57 17.05 4.45
CA ASN A 254 -18.67 17.92 4.88
C ASN A 254 -18.17 19.11 5.71
N LEU A 255 -17.22 18.90 6.63
CA LEU A 255 -16.60 19.99 7.40
C LEU A 255 -15.90 21.02 6.50
N GLN A 256 -15.23 20.56 5.44
CA GLN A 256 -14.60 21.45 4.47
C GLN A 256 -15.61 22.29 3.70
N LYS A 257 -16.73 21.70 3.27
CA LYS A 257 -17.83 22.42 2.60
C LYS A 257 -18.41 23.51 3.52
N ILE A 258 -18.72 23.18 4.77
CA ILE A 258 -19.25 24.15 5.75
C ILE A 258 -18.24 25.28 6.01
N LYS A 259 -16.94 24.97 6.08
CA LYS A 259 -15.91 25.98 6.26
C LYS A 259 -15.88 26.98 5.09
N GLN A 260 -16.02 26.51 3.85
CA GLN A 260 -16.12 27.37 2.67
C GLN A 260 -17.39 28.25 2.71
N GLU A 261 -18.55 27.67 3.05
CA GLU A 261 -19.82 28.39 3.19
C GLU A 261 -19.75 29.48 4.27
N SER A 262 -19.16 29.16 5.42
CA SER A 262 -18.96 30.12 6.51
C SER A 262 -18.12 31.32 6.06
N GLN A 263 -17.09 31.10 5.25
CA GLN A 263 -16.20 32.15 4.75
C GLN A 263 -16.90 33.06 3.73
N ILE A 264 -17.79 32.49 2.90
CA ILE A 264 -18.65 33.25 1.99
C ILE A 264 -19.66 34.10 2.78
N LEU A 265 -20.25 33.54 3.85
CA LEU A 265 -21.21 34.23 4.70
C LEU A 265 -20.54 35.40 5.45
N GLN A 266 -19.32 35.22 5.96
CA GLN A 266 -18.53 36.29 6.58
C GLN A 266 -18.24 37.42 5.59
N THR A 267 -17.90 37.09 4.34
CA THR A 267 -17.63 38.09 3.30
C THR A 267 -18.89 38.89 2.96
N HIS A 268 -20.04 38.22 2.79
CA HIS A 268 -21.34 38.90 2.59
C HIS A 268 -21.73 39.81 3.76
N LYS A 269 -21.51 39.35 5.01
CA LYS A 269 -21.72 40.18 6.20
C LYS A 269 -20.89 41.46 6.16
N ALA A 270 -19.61 41.37 5.78
CA ALA A 270 -18.73 42.53 5.67
C ALA A 270 -19.21 43.52 4.59
N THR A 271 -19.63 43.03 3.41
CA THR A 271 -20.17 43.86 2.32
C THR A 271 -21.47 44.57 2.72
N ILE A 272 -22.40 43.87 3.37
CA ILE A 272 -23.69 44.45 3.82
C ILE A 272 -23.44 45.52 4.89
N THR A 273 -22.52 45.26 5.83
CA THR A 273 -22.13 46.22 6.88
C THR A 273 -21.51 47.48 6.25
N ALA A 274 -20.63 47.32 5.26
CA ALA A 274 -20.03 48.43 4.53
C ALA A 274 -21.07 49.26 3.75
N ASN A 275 -22.12 48.62 3.24
CA ASN A 275 -23.16 49.26 2.43
C ASN A 275 -24.33 49.86 3.24
N ARG A 276 -24.32 49.82 4.58
CA ARG A 276 -25.34 50.43 5.47
C ARG A 276 -26.80 50.00 5.18
N MET A 277 -27.06 48.79 4.70
CA MET A 277 -28.43 48.32 4.42
C MET A 277 -28.94 47.24 5.41
N ALA A 278 -30.17 47.46 5.88
CA ALA A 278 -31.18 46.56 6.48
C ALA A 278 -30.81 45.61 7.65
N ILE A 279 -31.61 45.68 8.73
CA ILE A 279 -31.52 44.83 9.94
C ILE A 279 -31.98 43.38 9.72
N GLU A 280 -32.98 43.16 8.86
CA GLU A 280 -33.57 41.82 8.64
C GLU A 280 -32.62 40.82 7.95
N PRO A 281 -31.88 41.18 6.88
CA PRO A 281 -30.85 40.30 6.31
C PRO A 281 -29.77 39.91 7.31
N MET A 282 -29.42 40.80 8.25
CA MET A 282 -28.46 40.50 9.32
C MET A 282 -28.99 39.46 10.33
N LYS A 283 -30.29 39.50 10.67
CA LYS A 283 -30.91 38.49 11.54
C LYS A 283 -30.91 37.11 10.87
N GLN A 284 -31.31 37.03 9.60
CA GLN A 284 -31.33 35.77 8.85
C GLN A 284 -29.93 35.13 8.74
N MET A 285 -28.90 35.93 8.47
CA MET A 285 -27.51 35.45 8.44
C MET A 285 -26.96 35.07 9.84
N ARG A 286 -27.50 35.61 10.93
CA ARG A 286 -27.15 35.13 12.29
C ARG A 286 -27.72 33.75 12.54
N VAL A 287 -29.01 33.55 12.25
CA VAL A 287 -29.66 32.24 12.37
C VAL A 287 -28.96 31.18 11.51
N GLN A 288 -28.59 31.50 10.26
CA GLN A 288 -27.80 30.58 9.42
C GLN A 288 -26.42 30.27 10.03
N SER A 289 -25.76 31.25 10.64
CA SER A 289 -24.48 31.05 11.32
C SER A 289 -24.61 30.08 12.50
N ASP A 290 -25.68 30.22 13.29
CA ASP A 290 -25.92 29.37 14.46
C ASP A 290 -26.23 27.92 14.03
N VAL A 291 -26.99 27.73 12.94
CA VAL A 291 -27.28 26.41 12.36
C VAL A 291 -25.99 25.72 11.86
N LEU A 292 -25.13 26.45 11.14
CA LEU A 292 -23.85 25.92 10.66
C LEU A 292 -22.93 25.52 11.83
N GLN A 293 -22.95 26.27 12.94
CA GLN A 293 -22.16 25.92 14.12
C GLN A 293 -22.62 24.61 14.77
N GLU A 294 -23.93 24.37 14.87
CA GLU A 294 -24.47 23.12 15.41
C GLU A 294 -24.09 21.92 14.52
N GLU A 295 -24.18 22.08 13.20
CA GLU A 295 -23.78 21.05 12.23
C GLU A 295 -22.28 20.70 12.35
N VAL A 296 -21.41 21.71 12.47
CA VAL A 296 -19.97 21.50 12.71
C VAL A 296 -19.73 20.74 14.01
N LEU A 297 -20.45 21.06 15.08
CA LEU A 297 -20.29 20.36 16.37
C LEU A 297 -20.70 18.89 16.27
N GLN A 298 -21.77 18.58 15.53
CA GLN A 298 -22.20 17.21 15.28
C GLN A 298 -21.19 16.41 14.43
N LEU A 299 -20.65 17.02 13.37
CA LEU A 299 -19.62 16.40 12.52
C LEU A 299 -18.31 16.20 13.28
N MET A 300 -17.89 17.17 14.10
CA MET A 300 -16.73 17.06 14.98
C MET A 300 -16.87 15.88 15.95
N LYS A 301 -18.02 15.77 16.62
CA LYS A 301 -18.32 14.65 17.53
C LYS A 301 -18.23 13.30 16.83
N SER A 302 -18.82 13.20 15.64
CA SER A 302 -18.80 11.97 14.83
C SER A 302 -17.37 11.60 14.39
N SER A 303 -16.58 12.57 13.97
CA SER A 303 -15.17 12.38 13.61
C SER A 303 -14.33 11.93 14.80
N THR A 304 -14.51 12.55 15.98
CA THR A 304 -13.80 12.14 17.20
C THR A 304 -14.12 10.70 17.59
N GLN A 305 -15.39 10.27 17.46
CA GLN A 305 -15.78 8.89 17.70
C GLN A 305 -15.09 7.92 16.73
N CYS A 306 -15.07 8.25 15.42
CA CYS A 306 -14.37 7.43 14.42
C CYS A 306 -12.87 7.33 14.73
N LEU A 307 -12.23 8.45 15.05
CA LEU A 307 -10.80 8.51 15.38
C LEU A 307 -10.47 7.69 16.63
N ASN A 308 -11.29 7.77 17.68
CA ASN A 308 -11.10 6.96 18.89
C ASN A 308 -11.27 5.48 18.57
N ARG A 309 -12.29 5.13 17.79
CA ARG A 309 -12.47 3.73 17.37
C ARG A 309 -11.29 3.23 16.56
N LEU A 310 -10.79 4.01 15.59
CA LEU A 310 -9.61 3.68 14.79
C LEU A 310 -8.35 3.52 15.66
N LYS A 311 -8.17 4.33 16.70
CA LYS A 311 -7.07 4.15 17.67
C LYS A 311 -7.12 2.79 18.35
N ASP A 312 -8.31 2.27 18.62
CA ASP A 312 -8.48 0.97 19.26
C ASP A 312 -8.20 -0.18 18.28
N ILE A 313 -8.71 -0.10 17.05
CA ILE A 313 -8.81 -1.26 16.16
C ILE A 313 -7.80 -1.31 15.02
N ALA A 314 -7.26 -0.18 14.55
CA ALA A 314 -6.43 -0.13 13.35
C ALA A 314 -4.93 -0.34 13.67
N LEU A 315 -4.20 -1.04 12.81
CA LEU A 315 -2.73 -1.16 12.95
C LEU A 315 -2.04 0.19 12.92
N LYS A 316 -2.50 1.07 12.02
CA LYS A 316 -2.06 2.45 11.95
C LYS A 316 -3.29 3.37 12.01
N PRO A 317 -3.61 3.97 13.17
CA PRO A 317 -4.78 4.83 13.33
C PRO A 317 -4.67 6.12 12.50
N ASN A 318 -3.53 6.80 12.59
CA ASN A 318 -3.28 8.06 11.91
C ASN A 318 -2.15 7.88 10.87
N PRO A 319 -2.40 8.12 9.57
CA PRO A 319 -1.38 8.10 8.54
C PRO A 319 -0.58 9.41 8.53
N LEU A 320 0.02 9.80 9.67
CA LEU A 320 0.75 11.08 9.84
C LEU A 320 1.88 11.30 8.80
N SER A 321 2.30 10.25 8.09
CA SER A 321 3.22 10.32 6.96
C SER A 321 2.68 11.07 5.73
N THR A 322 1.37 11.32 5.65
CA THR A 322 0.76 11.89 4.44
C THR A 322 1.18 13.34 4.20
N LEU A 323 1.30 14.20 5.22
CA LEU A 323 1.64 15.62 5.02
C LEU A 323 3.04 15.83 4.44
N GLU A 324 4.07 15.18 5.02
CA GLU A 324 5.44 15.26 4.49
C GLU A 324 5.53 14.74 3.06
N TYR A 325 4.76 13.69 2.74
CA TYR A 325 4.70 13.13 1.40
C TYR A 325 3.96 14.06 0.41
N ILE A 326 2.84 14.67 0.81
CA ILE A 326 2.14 15.67 -0.01
C ILE A 326 3.06 16.87 -0.29
N ASP A 327 3.77 17.36 0.72
CA ASP A 327 4.69 18.49 0.57
C ASP A 327 5.81 18.16 -0.42
N LEU A 328 6.35 16.93 -0.36
CA LEU A 328 7.32 16.42 -1.34
C LEU A 328 6.73 16.36 -2.75
N LEU A 329 5.48 15.89 -2.92
CA LEU A 329 4.81 15.84 -4.23
C LEU A 329 4.59 17.24 -4.79
N ILE A 330 4.15 18.20 -3.97
CA ILE A 330 3.97 19.60 -4.38
C ILE A 330 5.32 20.19 -4.82
N GLN A 331 6.40 19.92 -4.10
CA GLN A 331 7.73 20.37 -4.47
C GLN A 331 8.18 19.75 -5.82
N GLY A 332 7.95 18.45 -6.01
CA GLY A 332 8.23 17.76 -7.27
C GLY A 332 7.49 18.40 -8.45
N GLU A 333 6.19 18.65 -8.33
CA GLU A 333 5.39 19.31 -9.37
C GLU A 333 5.89 20.73 -9.70
N LYS A 334 6.29 21.50 -8.68
CA LYS A 334 6.89 22.83 -8.87
C LYS A 334 8.24 22.80 -9.57
N SER A 335 9.03 21.74 -9.36
CA SER A 335 10.35 21.58 -9.96
C SER A 335 10.30 21.01 -11.38
N GLU A 336 9.38 20.09 -11.67
CA GLU A 336 9.29 19.43 -12.98
C GLU A 336 8.56 20.27 -14.03
N LEU A 337 7.63 21.15 -13.63
CA LEU A 337 6.89 22.07 -14.50
C LEU A 337 6.22 21.40 -15.72
N LYS A 338 5.86 20.11 -15.57
CA LYS A 338 5.18 19.34 -16.62
C LYS A 338 3.80 19.92 -16.89
N GLU A 339 3.30 19.77 -18.12
CA GLU A 339 1.96 20.23 -18.51
C GLU A 339 0.89 19.82 -17.48
N GLY A 340 0.03 20.76 -17.09
CA GLY A 340 -1.01 20.55 -16.08
C GLY A 340 -0.55 20.58 -14.60
N TYR A 341 0.71 20.95 -14.31
CA TYR A 341 1.24 20.95 -12.94
C TYR A 341 0.49 21.87 -11.98
N LEU A 342 -0.03 23.01 -12.44
CA LEU A 342 -0.80 23.94 -11.59
C LEU A 342 -2.08 23.28 -11.06
N GLN A 343 -2.82 22.59 -11.93
CA GLN A 343 -4.01 21.86 -11.52
C GLN A 343 -3.67 20.72 -10.55
N ARG A 344 -2.55 20.01 -10.76
CA ARG A 344 -2.09 18.96 -9.84
C ARG A 344 -1.68 19.54 -8.48
N ILE A 345 -0.97 20.67 -8.44
CA ILE A 345 -0.61 21.36 -7.20
C ILE A 345 -1.86 21.79 -6.44
N GLN A 346 -2.85 22.36 -7.12
CA GLN A 346 -4.10 22.77 -6.49
C GLN A 346 -4.81 21.59 -5.82
N LYS A 347 -4.95 20.46 -6.53
CA LYS A 347 -5.49 19.22 -5.95
C LYS A 347 -4.70 18.74 -4.73
N LEU A 348 -3.36 18.74 -4.82
CA LEU A 348 -2.51 18.34 -3.69
C LEU A 348 -2.67 19.28 -2.49
N GLN A 349 -2.90 20.58 -2.71
CA GLN A 349 -3.18 21.55 -1.65
C GLN A 349 -4.54 21.27 -0.98
N GLU A 350 -5.57 20.94 -1.75
CA GLU A 350 -6.88 20.55 -1.21
C GLU A 350 -6.78 19.29 -0.33
N ILE A 351 -6.04 18.27 -0.77
CA ILE A 351 -5.77 17.05 0.02
C ILE A 351 -4.99 17.42 1.29
N ARG A 352 -3.98 18.28 1.19
CA ARG A 352 -3.20 18.76 2.34
C ARG A 352 -4.07 19.46 3.37
N GLU A 353 -4.99 20.32 2.94
CA GLU A 353 -5.91 21.01 3.84
C GLU A 353 -6.88 20.06 4.55
N SER A 354 -7.30 18.98 3.87
CA SER A 354 -8.11 17.91 4.46
C SER A 354 -7.36 17.21 5.59
N GLU A 355 -6.10 16.84 5.36
CA GLU A 355 -5.22 16.24 6.37
C GLU A 355 -4.98 17.18 7.58
N VAL A 356 -4.75 18.47 7.34
CA VAL A 356 -4.62 19.47 8.42
C VAL A 356 -5.92 19.58 9.23
N THR A 357 -7.06 19.53 8.55
CA THR A 357 -8.37 19.57 9.22
C THR A 357 -8.54 18.33 10.11
N MET A 358 -8.22 17.14 9.59
CA MET A 358 -8.22 15.89 10.35
C MET A 358 -7.32 15.97 11.59
N GLU A 359 -6.12 16.55 11.46
CA GLU A 359 -5.20 16.72 12.57
C GLU A 359 -5.78 17.64 13.65
N LYS A 360 -6.40 18.77 13.27
CA LYS A 360 -7.10 19.66 14.22
C LYS A 360 -8.24 18.95 14.94
N VAL A 361 -9.06 18.19 14.22
CA VAL A 361 -10.15 17.40 14.82
C VAL A 361 -9.60 16.37 15.80
N SER A 362 -8.51 15.69 15.43
CA SER A 362 -7.88 14.69 16.29
C SER A 362 -7.34 15.27 17.61
N ARG A 363 -6.99 16.55 17.61
CA ARG A 363 -6.50 17.32 18.76
C ARG A 363 -7.62 18.08 19.49
N GLY A 364 -8.86 18.02 19.01
CA GLY A 364 -10.00 18.74 19.60
C GLY A 364 -9.94 20.26 19.43
N VAL A 365 -9.23 20.75 18.41
CA VAL A 365 -9.09 22.19 18.12
C VAL A 365 -10.32 22.68 17.35
N PRO A 366 -10.92 23.84 17.71
CA PRO A 366 -12.03 24.43 16.96
C PRO A 366 -11.66 24.72 15.48
N LEU A 367 -12.61 24.50 14.56
CA LEU A 367 -12.41 24.67 13.11
C LEU A 367 -12.90 26.03 12.56
N LEU A 368 -13.82 26.68 13.27
CA LEU A 368 -14.35 28.00 12.95
C LEU A 368 -14.01 28.92 14.14
N GLU A 369 -13.18 29.93 13.91
CA GLU A 369 -12.99 31.07 14.83
C GLU A 369 -13.81 32.27 14.35
#